data_AF-A0A919ZK78-F1
#
_entry.id   AF-A0A919ZK78-F1
#
_cell.length_a   1.000
_cell.length_b   1.000
_cell.length_c   1.000
_cell.angle_alpha   90.00
_cell.angle_beta   90.00
_cell.angle_gamma   90.00
#
_symmetry.space_group_name_H-M   'P 1'
#
loop_
_entity.id
_entity.type
_entity.pdbx_description
1 polymer ?
#
loop_
_entity_poly.entity_id
_entity_poly.type
_entity_poly.pdbx_seq_one_letter_code
_entity_poly.pdbx_strand_id
1 'polypeptide(L)'
;MKEDNIKNKEKEQRLENISKFMEQYQEQQEYLNKRYPTDVPNEVCNHVFIQGIKFENSFMPQVYDFVQIMKCNDEELFIWTHSKDTDTALVSLVSSNVKNINFWKNVGVIIQLAYSYSRDFEHTMELEYRWCYYFDPNKSIFDQELYRNSDKYGLLNGTILKLTELCLLSPIMELLLRDDKAFTAMSIFYSSMQIHYCCLICELDRYPYKKHTSHEPDIWEQANVISVYETAIVQACRCVEALIGKPPGRENRGRLLEHKQKWVDQFGINADDTFRKSGTTYIDFYYYLFELRNSAAHSYGTIPFGLERKQAVDAQCFASILLDGYVMKNAIKEEDAINKLCINQNIIEKVNEAMSTSKTSELLKSE
;
A
#
# COMPACT_ATOMS: atom_id res chain seq x y z
N MET A 1 -43.31 33.79 -49.21
CA MET A 1 -42.74 35.13 -48.93
C MET A 1 -42.94 35.61 -47.49
N LYS A 2 -44.17 35.77 -46.95
CA LYS A 2 -44.33 36.17 -45.53
C LYS A 2 -43.99 35.05 -44.53
N GLU A 3 -44.36 33.81 -44.82
CA GLU A 3 -44.06 32.65 -43.95
C GLU A 3 -42.56 32.28 -43.95
N ASP A 4 -41.87 32.42 -45.09
CA ASP A 4 -40.43 32.15 -45.18
C ASP A 4 -39.59 33.16 -44.39
N ASN A 5 -40.03 34.43 -44.33
CA ASN A 5 -39.39 35.46 -43.51
C ASN A 5 -39.62 35.24 -42.02
N ILE A 6 -40.77 34.72 -41.61
CA ILE A 6 -41.05 34.39 -40.20
C ILE A 6 -40.20 33.18 -39.77
N LYS A 7 -40.12 32.13 -40.59
CA LYS A 7 -39.27 30.95 -40.33
C LYS A 7 -37.77 31.28 -40.27
N ASN A 8 -37.30 32.19 -41.12
CA ASN A 8 -35.89 32.63 -41.08
C ASN A 8 -35.58 33.42 -39.79
N LYS A 9 -36.49 34.30 -39.36
CA LYS A 9 -36.32 35.09 -38.14
C LYS A 9 -36.34 34.22 -36.88
N GLU A 10 -37.22 33.22 -36.83
CA GLU A 10 -37.24 32.21 -35.75
C GLU A 10 -35.98 31.35 -35.72
N LYS A 11 -35.42 31.01 -36.90
CA LYS A 11 -34.17 30.25 -37.01
C LYS A 11 -32.97 31.07 -36.54
N GLU A 12 -32.89 32.34 -36.94
CA GLU A 12 -31.85 33.29 -36.47
C GLU A 12 -31.90 33.45 -34.95
N GLN A 13 -33.09 33.64 -34.39
CA GLN A 13 -33.26 33.79 -32.94
C GLN A 13 -32.92 32.51 -32.16
N ARG A 14 -33.20 31.33 -32.72
CA ARG A 14 -32.73 30.05 -32.14
C ARG A 14 -31.21 29.92 -32.17
N LEU A 15 -30.56 30.29 -33.27
CA LEU A 15 -29.10 30.26 -33.39
C LEU A 15 -28.44 31.24 -32.41
N GLU A 16 -29.00 32.43 -32.24
CA GLU A 16 -28.51 33.41 -31.26
C GLU A 16 -28.65 32.91 -29.81
N ASN A 17 -29.78 32.28 -29.48
CA ASN A 17 -29.98 31.65 -28.16
C ASN A 17 -29.01 30.48 -27.92
N ILE A 18 -28.72 29.69 -28.94
CA ILE A 18 -27.72 28.61 -28.86
C ILE A 18 -26.32 29.20 -28.66
N SER A 19 -25.95 30.27 -29.38
CA SER A 19 -24.65 30.94 -29.22
C SER A 19 -24.48 31.46 -27.79
N LYS A 20 -25.47 32.19 -27.27
CA LYS A 20 -25.44 32.70 -25.88
C LYS A 20 -25.36 31.57 -24.85
N PHE A 21 -26.07 30.47 -25.08
CA PHE A 21 -25.98 29.30 -24.20
C PHE A 21 -24.58 28.65 -24.27
N MET A 22 -23.98 28.53 -25.45
CA MET A 22 -22.62 28.01 -25.60
C MET A 22 -21.58 28.92 -24.96
N GLU A 23 -21.71 30.24 -25.10
CA GLU A 23 -20.84 31.23 -24.45
C GLU A 23 -20.93 31.12 -22.92
N GLN A 24 -22.14 31.09 -22.35
CA GLN A 24 -22.34 30.89 -20.91
C GLN A 24 -21.76 29.56 -20.42
N TYR A 25 -21.92 28.50 -21.22
CA TYR A 25 -21.36 27.19 -20.88
C TYR A 25 -19.82 27.20 -20.90
N GLN A 26 -19.21 27.88 -21.88
CA GLN A 26 -17.77 28.05 -21.97
C GLN A 26 -17.23 28.87 -20.79
N GLU A 27 -17.86 30.01 -20.47
CA GLU A 27 -17.49 30.84 -19.31
C GLU A 27 -17.58 30.05 -18.00
N GLN A 28 -18.66 29.28 -17.82
CA GLN A 28 -18.83 28.43 -16.65
C GLN A 28 -17.76 27.34 -16.59
N GLN A 29 -17.45 26.70 -17.72
CA GLN A 29 -16.41 25.68 -17.78
C GLN A 29 -15.03 26.25 -17.52
N GLU A 30 -14.70 27.44 -18.04
CA GLU A 30 -13.45 28.13 -17.76
C GLU A 30 -13.32 28.50 -16.28
N TYR A 31 -14.40 29.00 -15.68
CA TYR A 31 -14.44 29.26 -14.24
C TYR A 31 -14.19 27.98 -13.44
N LEU A 32 -14.88 26.88 -13.77
CA LEU A 32 -14.71 25.60 -13.10
C LEU A 32 -13.30 25.05 -13.28
N ASN A 33 -12.70 25.15 -14.47
CA ASN A 33 -11.34 24.69 -14.72
C ASN A 33 -10.29 25.49 -13.92
N LYS A 34 -10.51 26.80 -13.75
CA LYS A 34 -9.64 27.66 -12.93
C LYS A 34 -9.82 27.39 -11.43
N ARG A 35 -11.06 27.19 -10.98
CA ARG A 35 -11.40 26.95 -9.58
C ARG A 35 -11.09 25.52 -9.13
N TYR A 36 -11.24 24.53 -10.02
CA TYR A 36 -11.08 23.11 -9.76
C TYR A 36 -10.16 22.45 -10.81
N PRO A 37 -8.87 22.80 -10.81
CA PRO A 37 -7.90 22.23 -11.74
C PRO A 37 -7.77 20.71 -11.56
N THR A 38 -7.94 19.97 -12.65
CA THR A 38 -7.99 18.50 -12.63
C THR A 38 -6.61 17.82 -12.52
N ASP A 39 -5.54 18.58 -12.80
CA ASP A 39 -4.16 18.13 -12.72
C ASP A 39 -3.65 18.20 -11.27
N VAL A 40 -4.06 17.22 -10.46
CA VAL A 40 -3.74 17.08 -9.04
C VAL A 40 -2.45 16.27 -8.86
N PRO A 41 -1.53 16.62 -7.95
CA PRO A 41 -1.58 17.74 -6.99
C PRO A 41 -1.29 19.11 -7.59
N ASN A 42 -1.92 20.16 -7.05
CA ASN A 42 -1.71 21.57 -7.41
C ASN A 42 -1.97 22.50 -6.21
N GLU A 43 -1.77 23.82 -6.37
CA GLU A 43 -1.82 24.81 -5.28
C GLU A 43 -3.10 24.78 -4.44
N VAL A 44 -4.23 24.40 -5.04
CA VAL A 44 -5.54 24.38 -4.38
C VAL A 44 -6.00 22.96 -4.03
N CYS A 45 -5.30 21.93 -4.51
CA CYS A 45 -5.61 20.52 -4.32
C CYS A 45 -4.30 19.76 -4.09
N ASN A 46 -3.68 19.99 -2.94
CA ASN A 46 -2.43 19.37 -2.50
C ASN A 46 -2.58 18.60 -1.19
N HIS A 47 -3.74 18.66 -0.54
CA HIS A 47 -4.05 17.86 0.63
C HIS A 47 -4.84 16.61 0.22
N VAL A 48 -4.52 15.49 0.83
CA VAL A 48 -5.16 14.20 0.58
C VAL A 48 -5.45 13.50 1.88
N PHE A 49 -6.69 13.02 2.04
CA PHE A 49 -7.04 12.10 3.11
C PHE A 49 -6.52 10.71 2.73
N ILE A 50 -5.78 10.08 3.63
CA ILE A 50 -5.38 8.67 3.48
C ILE A 50 -6.48 7.83 4.12
N GLN A 51 -7.48 7.46 3.31
CA GLN A 51 -8.60 6.63 3.73
C GLN A 51 -8.12 5.22 4.04
N GLY A 52 -8.74 4.57 5.03
CA GLY A 52 -8.43 3.19 5.43
C GLY A 52 -7.54 3.08 6.67
N ILE A 53 -7.01 4.19 7.17
CA ILE A 53 -6.28 4.30 8.43
C ILE A 53 -6.85 5.44 9.28
N LYS A 54 -6.93 5.20 10.59
CA LYS A 54 -7.28 6.20 11.61
C LYS A 54 -6.39 6.04 12.82
N PHE A 55 -6.29 7.08 13.64
CA PHE A 55 -5.59 7.01 14.92
C PHE A 55 -6.51 7.26 16.09
N GLU A 56 -6.46 6.37 17.08
CA GLU A 56 -7.15 6.58 18.35
C GLU A 56 -6.65 7.83 19.07
N ASN A 57 -7.50 8.39 19.92
CA ASN A 57 -7.31 9.67 20.61
C ASN A 57 -6.59 9.51 21.96
N SER A 58 -5.69 8.53 22.07
CA SER A 58 -4.91 8.25 23.29
C SER A 58 -3.89 9.34 23.65
N PHE A 59 -3.68 10.32 22.77
CA PHE A 59 -2.84 11.52 22.98
C PHE A 59 -3.65 12.78 23.37
N MET A 60 -4.93 12.60 23.71
CA MET A 60 -5.85 13.66 24.17
C MET A 60 -6.00 14.87 23.22
N PRO A 61 -6.36 14.66 21.93
CA PRO A 61 -6.59 15.75 20.99
C PRO A 61 -7.76 16.67 21.38
N GLN A 62 -7.75 17.89 20.87
CA GLN A 62 -8.89 18.80 20.76
C GLN A 62 -9.51 18.73 19.37
N VAL A 63 -10.79 19.06 19.25
CA VAL A 63 -11.45 19.14 17.94
C VAL A 63 -10.74 20.23 17.12
N TYR A 64 -10.49 19.91 15.85
CA TYR A 64 -9.71 20.68 14.87
C TYR A 64 -8.21 20.77 15.14
N ASP A 65 -7.66 19.97 16.05
CA ASP A 65 -6.20 19.77 16.11
C ASP A 65 -5.71 19.24 14.76
N PHE A 66 -4.73 19.95 14.19
CA PHE A 66 -4.07 19.59 12.94
C PHE A 66 -2.57 19.65 13.17
N VAL A 67 -1.96 18.49 13.42
CA VAL A 67 -0.58 18.39 13.90
C VAL A 67 0.25 17.56 12.96
N GLN A 68 1.38 18.12 12.51
CA GLN A 68 2.35 17.39 11.72
C GLN A 68 2.96 16.25 12.54
N ILE A 69 2.95 15.05 11.99
CA ILE A 69 3.48 13.85 12.65
C ILE A 69 4.75 13.31 12.00
N MET A 70 4.96 13.54 10.70
CA MET A 70 6.07 12.96 9.94
C MET A 70 6.31 13.77 8.67
N LYS A 71 7.53 13.69 8.12
CA LYS A 71 7.86 14.21 6.80
C LYS A 71 8.68 13.18 6.02
N CYS A 72 8.25 12.87 4.80
CA CYS A 72 8.92 11.91 3.94
C CYS A 72 8.92 12.38 2.47
N ASN A 73 10.10 12.65 1.92
CA ASN A 73 10.30 13.09 0.54
C ASN A 73 9.39 14.29 0.19
N ASP A 74 8.49 14.11 -0.77
CA ASP A 74 7.55 15.11 -1.29
C ASP A 74 6.21 15.14 -0.52
N GLU A 75 6.13 14.51 0.65
CA GLU A 75 4.93 14.43 1.49
C GLU A 75 5.19 14.83 2.94
N GLU A 76 4.24 15.55 3.52
CA GLU A 76 4.18 15.86 4.95
C GLU A 76 2.88 15.29 5.53
N LEU A 77 3.00 14.50 6.59
CA LEU A 77 1.84 13.85 7.22
C LEU A 77 1.38 14.59 8.45
N PHE A 78 0.06 14.66 8.60
CA PHE A 78 -0.63 15.30 9.69
C PHE A 78 -1.71 14.39 10.23
N ILE A 79 -1.87 14.37 11.56
CA ILE A 79 -3.11 13.90 12.17
C ILE A 79 -4.09 15.05 12.26
N TRP A 80 -5.36 14.75 12.02
CA TRP A 80 -6.44 15.72 12.03
C TRP A 80 -7.64 15.23 12.83
N THR A 81 -7.94 15.93 13.93
CA THR A 81 -9.14 15.67 14.75
C THR A 81 -10.33 16.41 14.19
N HIS A 82 -10.87 15.92 13.08
CA HIS A 82 -11.90 16.62 12.29
C HIS A 82 -13.26 16.78 13.00
N SER A 83 -13.59 15.89 13.93
CA SER A 83 -14.88 15.84 14.60
C SER A 83 -14.72 15.46 16.07
N LYS A 84 -15.74 15.80 16.86
CA LYS A 84 -15.84 15.43 18.26
C LYS A 84 -16.04 13.91 18.41
N ASP A 85 -15.24 13.32 19.30
CA ASP A 85 -15.30 11.92 19.75
C ASP A 85 -15.19 10.86 18.65
N THR A 86 -14.55 11.23 17.55
CA THR A 86 -14.15 10.33 16.47
C THR A 86 -12.63 10.16 16.50
N ASP A 87 -12.17 9.00 16.03
CA ASP A 87 -10.73 8.79 15.79
C ASP A 87 -10.20 9.86 14.83
N THR A 88 -8.93 10.19 14.95
CA THR A 88 -8.28 11.17 14.08
C THR A 88 -7.97 10.60 12.70
N ALA A 89 -8.09 11.44 11.68
CA ALA A 89 -7.77 11.10 10.30
C ALA A 89 -6.29 11.38 9.99
N LEU A 90 -5.74 10.63 9.02
CA LEU A 90 -4.43 10.90 8.45
C LEU A 90 -4.56 11.76 7.18
N VAL A 91 -3.88 12.89 7.16
CA VAL A 91 -3.84 13.82 6.02
C VAL A 91 -2.41 13.93 5.53
N SER A 92 -2.20 13.83 4.22
CA SER A 92 -0.91 14.13 3.59
C SER A 92 -1.00 15.45 2.82
N LEU A 93 0.00 16.32 3.01
CA LEU A 93 0.28 17.46 2.15
C LEU A 93 1.32 17.01 1.12
N VAL A 94 0.93 17.00 -0.15
CA VAL A 94 1.74 16.47 -1.26
C VAL A 94 2.28 17.62 -2.11
N SER A 95 3.60 17.65 -2.30
CA SER A 95 4.27 18.58 -3.19
C SER A 95 3.93 18.31 -4.66
N SER A 96 3.78 19.36 -5.46
CA SER A 96 3.63 19.23 -6.92
C SER A 96 4.84 18.60 -7.62
N ASN A 97 5.98 18.53 -6.93
CA ASN A 97 7.20 17.88 -7.42
C ASN A 97 7.01 16.39 -7.73
N VAL A 98 6.01 15.72 -7.15
CA VAL A 98 5.70 14.30 -7.45
C VAL A 98 5.38 14.07 -8.94
N LYS A 99 5.02 15.11 -9.68
CA LYS A 99 4.81 15.05 -11.14
C LYS A 99 6.11 14.96 -11.94
N ASN A 100 7.24 15.33 -11.32
CA ASN A 100 8.56 15.38 -11.96
C ASN A 100 9.43 14.16 -11.63
N ILE A 101 8.94 13.24 -10.78
CA ILE A 101 9.66 12.01 -10.42
C ILE A 101 9.14 10.83 -11.24
N ASN A 102 10.04 9.89 -11.58
CA ASN A 102 9.70 8.74 -12.42
C ASN A 102 8.70 7.79 -11.77
N PHE A 103 8.80 7.63 -10.45
CA PHE A 103 7.95 6.74 -9.67
C PHE A 103 7.76 7.31 -8.26
N TRP A 104 6.51 7.66 -7.94
CA TRP A 104 6.16 8.18 -6.62
C TRP A 104 5.74 7.02 -5.70
N LYS A 105 6.62 6.68 -4.76
CA LYS A 105 6.31 5.81 -3.62
C LYS A 105 5.47 6.60 -2.60
N ASN A 106 4.17 6.71 -2.86
CA ASN A 106 3.31 7.45 -1.95
C ASN A 106 3.30 6.82 -0.54
N VAL A 107 3.18 7.64 0.49
CA VAL A 107 3.32 7.16 1.87
C VAL A 107 2.21 6.21 2.31
N GLY A 108 1.04 6.25 1.65
CA GLY A 108 -0.04 5.30 1.91
C GLY A 108 0.39 3.87 1.59
N VAL A 109 0.93 3.64 0.39
CA VAL A 109 1.46 2.32 0.00
C VAL A 109 2.59 1.88 0.93
N ILE A 110 3.44 2.81 1.34
CA ILE A 110 4.55 2.51 2.27
C ILE A 110 4.03 2.04 3.63
N ILE A 111 3.05 2.74 4.21
CA ILE A 111 2.41 2.34 5.47
C ILE A 111 1.69 0.99 5.30
N GLN A 112 0.95 0.79 4.20
CA GLN A 112 0.26 -0.47 3.92
C GLN A 112 1.21 -1.66 3.89
N LEU A 113 2.33 -1.53 3.17
CA LEU A 113 3.33 -2.59 3.06
C LEU A 113 4.03 -2.84 4.39
N ALA A 114 4.45 -1.78 5.09
CA ALA A 114 5.08 -1.88 6.40
C ALA A 114 4.16 -2.56 7.44
N TYR A 115 2.90 -2.13 7.49
CA TYR A 115 1.89 -2.70 8.37
C TYR A 115 1.68 -4.19 8.06
N SER A 116 1.45 -4.52 6.79
CA SER A 116 1.22 -5.91 6.36
C SER A 116 2.42 -6.80 6.68
N TYR A 117 3.64 -6.34 6.39
CA TYR A 117 4.87 -7.04 6.72
C TYR A 117 5.02 -7.29 8.22
N SER A 118 4.78 -6.28 9.06
CA SER A 118 4.88 -6.38 10.53
C SER A 118 3.90 -7.37 11.17
N ARG A 119 2.92 -7.84 10.39
CA ARG A 119 1.87 -8.78 10.79
C ARG A 119 1.91 -10.06 9.96
N ASP A 120 3.06 -10.40 9.38
CA ASP A 120 3.24 -11.61 8.57
C ASP A 120 2.24 -11.74 7.41
N PHE A 121 1.76 -10.60 6.90
CA PHE A 121 0.73 -10.49 5.86
C PHE A 121 -0.63 -11.13 6.24
N GLU A 122 -0.83 -11.47 7.51
CA GLU A 122 -2.10 -11.99 8.07
C GLU A 122 -3.17 -10.89 8.18
N HIS A 123 -2.71 -9.66 8.42
CA HIS A 123 -3.53 -8.48 8.45
C HIS A 123 -3.00 -7.48 7.44
N THR A 124 -3.88 -7.02 6.56
CA THR A 124 -3.57 -6.02 5.57
C THR A 124 -4.49 -4.82 5.74
N MET A 125 -4.10 -3.70 5.15
CA MET A 125 -4.87 -2.47 5.20
C MET A 125 -4.98 -1.92 3.78
N GLU A 126 -6.19 -1.65 3.32
CA GLU A 126 -6.40 -1.03 2.02
C GLU A 126 -6.42 0.48 2.19
N LEU A 127 -5.44 1.16 1.60
CA LEU A 127 -5.29 2.61 1.70
C LEU A 127 -5.59 3.30 0.37
N GLU A 128 -6.37 4.36 0.42
CA GLU A 128 -6.77 5.14 -0.75
C GLU A 128 -6.57 6.63 -0.54
N TYR A 129 -6.12 7.30 -1.60
CA TYR A 129 -5.87 8.75 -1.61
C TYR A 129 -7.12 9.50 -2.04
N ARG A 130 -7.73 10.24 -1.12
CA ARG A 130 -8.92 11.07 -1.37
C ARG A 130 -8.55 12.55 -1.31
N TRP A 131 -8.29 13.12 -2.49
CA TRP A 131 -7.83 14.49 -2.63
C TRP A 131 -8.88 15.52 -2.25
N CYS A 132 -8.46 16.63 -1.66
CA CYS A 132 -9.33 17.70 -1.19
C CYS A 132 -8.93 19.05 -1.80
N TYR A 133 -9.92 19.72 -2.39
CA TYR A 133 -9.80 21.11 -2.81
C TYR A 133 -9.98 22.04 -1.60
N TYR A 134 -9.12 23.05 -1.50
CA TYR A 134 -9.19 24.11 -0.48
C TYR A 134 -9.36 23.56 0.94
N PHE A 135 -8.57 22.53 1.28
CA PHE A 135 -8.59 21.90 2.59
C PHE A 135 -8.50 22.94 3.70
N ASP A 136 -9.43 22.84 4.66
CA ASP A 136 -9.49 23.72 5.82
C ASP A 136 -9.59 22.87 7.10
N PRO A 137 -8.56 22.84 7.96
CA PRO A 137 -8.55 22.01 9.15
C PRO A 137 -9.59 22.43 10.21
N ASN A 138 -10.18 23.62 10.08
CA ASN A 138 -11.20 24.13 11.02
C ASN A 138 -12.64 23.75 10.62
N LYS A 139 -12.81 22.99 9.54
CA LYS A 139 -14.13 22.50 9.08
C LYS A 139 -14.31 21.03 9.42
N SER A 140 -15.55 20.56 9.49
CA SER A 140 -15.82 19.12 9.57
C SER A 140 -15.33 18.41 8.30
N ILE A 141 -15.01 17.12 8.40
CA ILE A 141 -14.70 16.26 7.26
C ILE A 141 -15.82 16.25 6.21
N PHE A 142 -17.08 16.40 6.64
CA PHE A 142 -18.24 16.42 5.75
C PHE A 142 -18.37 17.72 4.95
N ASP A 143 -17.77 18.81 5.43
CA ASP A 143 -17.81 20.12 4.79
C ASP A 143 -16.66 20.33 3.79
N GLN A 144 -15.74 19.36 3.68
CA GLN A 144 -14.62 19.40 2.75
C GLN A 144 -15.08 19.18 1.31
N GLU A 145 -14.38 19.81 0.36
CA GLU A 145 -14.62 19.65 -1.07
C GLU A 145 -13.69 18.56 -1.63
N LEU A 146 -14.22 17.36 -1.89
CA LEU A 146 -13.42 16.25 -2.42
C LEU A 146 -13.27 16.32 -3.94
N TYR A 147 -12.08 15.98 -4.43
CA TYR A 147 -11.83 15.72 -5.84
C TYR A 147 -12.64 14.49 -6.29
N ARG A 148 -13.38 14.62 -7.40
CA ARG A 148 -14.26 13.57 -7.97
C ARG A 148 -15.24 13.01 -6.94
N ASN A 149 -16.34 13.74 -6.70
CA ASN A 149 -17.49 13.42 -5.84
C ASN A 149 -17.45 12.02 -5.19
N SER A 150 -16.57 11.88 -4.19
CA SER A 150 -16.24 10.60 -3.55
C SER A 150 -17.11 10.41 -2.33
N ASP A 151 -17.32 9.15 -1.93
CA ASP A 151 -18.07 8.86 -0.71
C ASP A 151 -17.35 9.42 0.53
N LYS A 152 -17.98 10.43 1.15
CA LYS A 152 -17.48 11.09 2.36
C LYS A 152 -17.59 10.19 3.58
N TYR A 153 -18.56 9.26 3.62
CA TYR A 153 -18.72 8.35 4.76
C TYR A 153 -17.62 7.30 4.78
N GLY A 154 -17.13 6.89 3.61
CA GLY A 154 -15.95 6.03 3.48
C GLY A 154 -14.72 6.56 4.20
N LEU A 155 -14.56 7.88 4.36
CA LEU A 155 -13.44 8.51 5.08
C LEU A 155 -13.42 8.19 6.59
N LEU A 156 -14.56 7.78 7.16
CA LEU A 156 -14.65 7.41 8.57
C LEU A 156 -14.28 5.95 8.85
N ASN A 157 -14.10 5.17 7.79
CA ASN A 157 -13.75 3.75 7.86
C ASN A 157 -12.25 3.56 7.76
N GLY A 158 -11.74 2.56 8.49
CA GLY A 158 -10.34 2.20 8.42
C GLY A 158 -9.88 1.43 9.65
N THR A 159 -8.69 0.86 9.54
CA THR A 159 -7.98 0.26 10.67
C THR A 159 -7.58 1.37 11.64
N ILE A 160 -7.95 1.19 12.91
CA ILE A 160 -7.61 2.13 13.98
C ILE A 160 -6.27 1.69 14.57
N LEU A 161 -5.28 2.57 14.51
CA LEU A 161 -3.96 2.35 15.07
C LEU A 161 -3.71 3.31 16.23
N LYS A 162 -2.88 2.90 17.18
CA LYS A 162 -2.27 3.85 18.11
C LYS A 162 -1.16 4.61 17.39
N LEU A 163 -0.96 5.89 17.72
CA LEU A 163 0.06 6.70 17.06
C LEU A 163 1.49 6.16 17.25
N THR A 164 1.76 5.47 18.37
CA THR A 164 3.04 4.79 18.63
C THR A 164 3.30 3.61 17.71
N GLU A 165 2.27 3.02 17.08
CA GLU A 165 2.48 2.01 16.03
C GLU A 165 3.23 2.57 14.83
N LEU A 166 3.09 3.87 14.51
CA LEU A 166 3.85 4.50 13.44
C LEU A 166 5.37 4.46 13.72
N CYS A 167 5.78 4.56 14.99
CA CYS A 167 7.17 4.44 15.39
C CYS A 167 7.68 3.01 15.17
N LEU A 168 6.89 2.00 15.55
CA LEU A 168 7.22 0.59 15.34
C LEU A 168 7.37 0.23 13.85
N LEU A 169 6.57 0.86 12.98
CA LEU A 169 6.63 0.66 11.53
C LEU A 169 7.79 1.43 10.87
N SER A 170 8.34 2.45 11.54
CA SER A 170 9.31 3.39 10.97
C SER A 170 10.56 2.73 10.35
N PRO A 171 11.17 1.66 10.92
CA PRO A 171 12.32 1.01 10.29
C PRO A 171 12.01 0.44 8.90
N ILE A 172 10.82 -0.14 8.76
CA ILE A 172 10.37 -0.74 7.51
C ILE A 172 9.99 0.36 6.52
N MET A 173 9.26 1.38 6.97
CA MET A 173 8.91 2.53 6.15
C MET A 173 10.16 3.22 5.57
N GLU A 174 11.18 3.45 6.40
CA GLU A 174 12.47 4.01 5.95
C GLU A 174 13.13 3.15 4.89
N LEU A 175 13.20 1.83 5.13
CA LEU A 175 13.81 0.89 4.20
C LEU A 175 13.09 0.90 2.85
N LEU A 176 11.76 0.87 2.83
CA LEU A 176 10.96 0.87 1.61
C LEU A 176 11.09 2.19 0.83
N LEU A 177 11.22 3.32 1.53
CA LEU A 177 11.45 4.62 0.90
C LEU A 177 12.86 4.70 0.29
N ARG A 178 13.89 4.28 1.03
CA ARG A 178 15.30 4.36 0.64
C ARG A 178 15.70 3.34 -0.43
N ASP A 179 15.16 2.12 -0.37
CA ASP A 179 15.62 0.99 -1.18
C ASP A 179 14.52 0.48 -2.11
N ASP A 180 14.70 0.75 -3.41
CA ASP A 180 13.81 0.27 -4.47
C ASP A 180 13.73 -1.25 -4.52
N LYS A 181 14.78 -1.97 -4.15
CA LYS A 181 14.77 -3.42 -4.12
C LYS A 181 13.85 -3.95 -3.05
N ALA A 182 13.95 -3.40 -1.83
CA ALA A 182 13.06 -3.76 -0.72
C ALA A 182 11.60 -3.45 -1.05
N PHE A 183 11.34 -2.26 -1.58
CA PHE A 183 10.01 -1.87 -2.05
C PHE A 183 9.46 -2.80 -3.11
N THR A 184 10.24 -3.11 -4.14
CA THR A 184 9.82 -3.97 -5.25
C THR A 184 9.53 -5.39 -4.76
N ALA A 185 10.42 -5.96 -3.94
CA ALA A 185 10.24 -7.30 -3.41
C ALA A 185 9.00 -7.40 -2.51
N MET A 186 8.83 -6.46 -1.58
CA MET A 186 7.72 -6.46 -0.63
C MET A 186 6.38 -6.20 -1.31
N SER A 187 6.31 -5.29 -2.28
CA SER A 187 5.06 -5.02 -3.04
C SER A 187 4.64 -6.22 -3.90
N ILE A 188 5.60 -6.87 -4.57
CA ILE A 188 5.33 -8.08 -5.35
C ILE A 188 4.90 -9.23 -4.44
N PHE A 189 5.55 -9.40 -3.28
CA PHE A 189 5.16 -10.43 -2.32
C PHE A 189 3.77 -10.16 -1.73
N TYR A 190 3.47 -8.91 -1.38
CA TYR A 190 2.13 -8.49 -0.95
C TYR A 190 1.06 -8.88 -1.98
N SER A 191 1.30 -8.64 -3.28
CA SER A 191 0.40 -9.09 -4.34
C SER A 191 0.25 -10.61 -4.39
N SER A 192 1.33 -11.38 -4.21
CA SER A 192 1.25 -12.85 -4.12
C SER A 192 0.29 -13.28 -3.01
N MET A 193 0.39 -12.66 -1.82
CA MET A 193 -0.46 -12.96 -0.67
C MET A 193 -1.93 -12.54 -0.86
N GLN A 194 -2.18 -11.42 -1.56
CA GLN A 194 -3.54 -11.01 -1.91
C GLN A 194 -4.21 -11.96 -2.91
N ILE A 195 -3.44 -12.50 -3.85
CA ILE A 195 -3.95 -13.45 -4.85
C ILE A 195 -4.24 -14.80 -4.18
N HIS A 196 -3.27 -15.34 -3.45
CA HIS A 196 -3.38 -16.61 -2.75
C HIS A 196 -2.92 -16.43 -1.32
N TYR A 197 -3.88 -16.35 -0.39
CA TYR A 197 -3.57 -16.28 1.01
C TYR A 197 -3.12 -17.66 1.55
N CYS A 198 -2.00 -17.66 2.27
CA CYS A 198 -1.59 -18.76 3.14
C CYS A 198 -1.12 -18.20 4.49
N CYS A 199 -1.35 -18.95 5.57
CA CYS A 199 -0.95 -18.49 6.89
C CYS A 199 0.55 -18.75 7.11
N LEU A 200 1.39 -17.72 6.96
CA LEU A 200 2.85 -17.86 7.06
C LEU A 200 3.27 -18.30 8.45
N ILE A 201 2.54 -17.91 9.50
CA ILE A 201 2.80 -18.34 10.88
C ILE A 201 2.68 -19.87 11.01
N CYS A 202 1.60 -20.45 10.48
CA CYS A 202 1.37 -21.89 10.50
C CYS A 202 2.33 -22.63 9.57
N GLU A 203 2.58 -22.09 8.38
CA GLU A 203 3.40 -22.78 7.39
C GLU A 203 4.88 -22.76 7.77
N LEU A 204 5.38 -21.68 8.39
CA LEU A 204 6.77 -21.55 8.79
C LEU A 204 7.06 -21.97 10.25
N ASP A 205 6.08 -22.57 10.94
CA ASP A 205 6.22 -23.06 12.32
C ASP A 205 6.72 -21.98 13.31
N ARG A 206 6.30 -20.71 13.12
CA ARG A 206 6.80 -19.57 13.91
C ARG A 206 6.28 -19.56 15.35
N TYR A 207 5.12 -20.18 15.62
CA TYR A 207 4.50 -20.26 16.95
C TYR A 207 3.89 -21.65 17.21
N PRO A 208 3.78 -22.09 18.49
CA PRO A 208 3.26 -23.41 18.87
C PRO A 208 1.73 -23.57 18.70
N TYR A 209 1.08 -22.77 17.87
CA TYR A 209 -0.37 -22.85 17.65
C TYR A 209 -0.77 -24.07 16.83
N LYS A 210 -2.07 -24.40 16.92
CA LYS A 210 -2.71 -25.47 16.17
C LYS A 210 -2.63 -25.17 14.68
N LYS A 211 -1.97 -26.03 13.90
CA LYS A 211 -1.90 -25.91 12.44
C LYS A 211 -3.31 -26.05 11.85
N HIS A 212 -3.68 -25.16 10.94
CA HIS A 212 -4.85 -25.34 10.10
C HIS A 212 -4.59 -26.49 9.11
N THR A 213 -5.59 -27.32 8.86
CA THR A 213 -5.50 -28.36 7.83
C THR A 213 -5.57 -27.69 6.46
N SER A 214 -4.41 -27.48 5.84
CA SER A 214 -4.32 -27.22 4.41
C SER A 214 -4.78 -28.49 3.67
N HIS A 215 -5.80 -28.36 2.83
CA HIS A 215 -6.21 -29.41 1.92
C HIS A 215 -6.00 -28.93 0.48
N GLU A 216 -5.68 -29.87 -0.40
CA GLU A 216 -5.80 -29.61 -1.84
C GLU A 216 -7.29 -29.45 -2.17
N PRO A 217 -7.62 -28.55 -3.12
CA PRO A 217 -8.99 -28.35 -3.56
C PRO A 217 -9.56 -29.63 -4.15
N ASP A 218 -10.87 -29.85 -3.95
CA ASP A 218 -11.56 -30.93 -4.63
C ASP A 218 -11.57 -30.70 -6.16
N ILE A 219 -11.75 -31.76 -6.94
CA ILE A 219 -11.64 -31.70 -8.42
C ILE A 219 -12.56 -30.62 -9.03
N TRP A 220 -13.75 -30.42 -8.47
CA TRP A 220 -14.70 -29.39 -8.96
C TRP A 220 -14.30 -27.95 -8.59
N GLU A 221 -13.37 -27.77 -7.65
CA GLU A 221 -12.85 -26.47 -7.22
C GLU A 221 -11.58 -26.07 -7.97
N GLN A 222 -10.84 -27.05 -8.53
CA GLN A 222 -9.56 -26.84 -9.22
C GLN A 222 -9.64 -25.77 -10.31
N ALA A 223 -10.72 -25.76 -11.10
CA ALA A 223 -10.91 -24.77 -12.17
C ALA A 223 -10.94 -23.31 -11.66
N ASN A 224 -11.34 -23.08 -10.40
CA ASN A 224 -11.42 -21.76 -9.80
C ASN A 224 -10.08 -21.28 -9.19
N VAL A 225 -9.12 -22.18 -8.95
CA VAL A 225 -7.93 -21.90 -8.13
C VAL A 225 -6.60 -22.09 -8.87
N ILE A 226 -6.56 -22.81 -9.99
CA ILE A 226 -5.30 -23.02 -10.74
C ILE A 226 -4.67 -21.69 -11.18
N SER A 227 -5.45 -20.77 -11.73
CA SER A 227 -4.95 -19.44 -12.15
C SER A 227 -4.47 -18.59 -10.96
N VAL A 228 -5.07 -18.79 -9.79
CA VAL A 228 -4.65 -18.18 -8.53
C VAL A 228 -3.28 -18.71 -8.13
N TYR A 229 -3.06 -20.03 -8.16
CA TYR A 229 -1.78 -20.66 -7.84
C TYR A 229 -0.68 -20.25 -8.83
N GLU A 230 -0.96 -20.26 -10.13
CA GLU A 230 -0.02 -19.80 -11.17
C GLU A 230 0.47 -18.38 -10.86
N THR A 231 -0.48 -17.47 -10.65
CA THR A 231 -0.16 -16.05 -10.44
C THR A 231 0.58 -15.85 -9.12
N ALA A 232 0.19 -16.55 -8.06
CA ALA A 232 0.86 -16.49 -6.77
C ALA A 232 2.31 -16.97 -6.84
N ILE A 233 2.58 -18.10 -7.51
CA ILE A 233 3.93 -18.64 -7.78
C ILE A 233 4.77 -17.63 -8.58
N VAL A 234 4.20 -17.06 -9.64
CA VAL A 234 4.90 -16.09 -10.48
C VAL A 234 5.30 -14.86 -9.66
N GLN A 235 4.39 -14.30 -8.84
CA GLN A 235 4.73 -13.16 -8.00
C GLN A 235 5.73 -13.53 -6.89
N ALA A 236 5.57 -14.67 -6.21
CA ALA A 236 6.53 -15.13 -5.21
C ALA A 236 7.95 -15.29 -5.80
N CYS A 237 8.06 -15.87 -6.98
CA CYS A 237 9.33 -15.99 -7.71
C CYS A 237 9.89 -14.61 -8.12
N ARG A 238 9.06 -13.66 -8.56
CA ARG A 238 9.49 -12.29 -8.88
C ARG A 238 9.99 -11.53 -7.65
N CYS A 239 9.43 -11.77 -6.47
CA CYS A 239 9.96 -11.23 -5.21
C CYS A 239 11.40 -11.72 -4.98
N VAL A 240 11.62 -13.04 -5.09
CA VAL A 240 12.96 -13.64 -4.98
C VAL A 240 13.91 -13.07 -6.04
N GLU A 241 13.46 -12.95 -7.29
CA GLU A 241 14.25 -12.39 -8.39
C GLU A 241 14.63 -10.93 -8.12
N ALA A 242 13.73 -10.10 -7.58
CA ALA A 242 14.03 -8.73 -7.20
C ALA A 242 15.13 -8.68 -6.14
N LEU A 243 15.09 -9.57 -5.15
CA LEU A 243 16.04 -9.61 -4.05
C LEU A 243 17.44 -10.04 -4.50
N ILE A 244 17.53 -11.20 -5.15
CA ILE A 244 18.82 -11.87 -5.37
C ILE A 244 19.17 -12.12 -6.84
N GLY A 245 18.21 -11.95 -7.75
CA GLY A 245 18.36 -12.17 -9.19
C GLY A 245 17.96 -13.59 -9.61
N LYS A 246 18.45 -14.01 -10.78
CA LYS A 246 18.27 -15.38 -11.30
C LYS A 246 19.41 -16.30 -10.84
N PRO A 247 19.15 -17.61 -10.70
CA PRO A 247 20.21 -18.55 -10.38
C PRO A 247 21.27 -18.60 -11.48
N PRO A 248 22.58 -18.64 -11.12
CA PRO A 248 23.64 -18.89 -12.10
C PRO A 248 23.57 -20.34 -12.63
N GLY A 249 24.19 -20.61 -13.78
CA GLY A 249 24.34 -21.99 -14.27
C GLY A 249 25.16 -22.85 -13.29
N ARG A 250 24.69 -24.07 -13.01
CA ARG A 250 25.29 -24.98 -12.00
C ARG A 250 26.72 -25.40 -12.37
N GLU A 251 27.04 -25.40 -13.66
CA GLU A 251 28.33 -25.75 -14.23
C GLU A 251 29.45 -24.75 -13.87
N ASN A 252 29.11 -23.49 -13.59
CA ASN A 252 30.08 -22.47 -13.23
C ASN A 252 30.28 -22.40 -11.70
N ARG A 253 31.18 -23.27 -11.19
CA ARG A 253 31.46 -23.38 -9.74
C ARG A 253 31.87 -22.06 -9.09
N GLY A 254 32.66 -21.22 -9.77
CA GLY A 254 33.10 -19.94 -9.24
C GLY A 254 31.93 -18.99 -9.01
N ARG A 255 31.09 -18.80 -10.04
CA ARG A 255 29.87 -17.97 -9.92
C ARG A 255 28.87 -18.54 -8.93
N LEU A 256 28.75 -19.86 -8.82
CA LEU A 256 27.87 -20.49 -7.83
C LEU A 256 28.34 -20.19 -6.39
N LEU A 257 29.65 -20.27 -6.12
CA LEU A 257 30.21 -19.95 -4.81
C LEU A 257 30.02 -18.47 -4.45
N GLU A 258 30.31 -17.55 -5.37
CA GLU A 258 30.05 -16.12 -5.19
C GLU A 258 28.57 -15.85 -4.93
N HIS A 259 27.69 -16.52 -5.66
CA HIS A 259 26.25 -16.39 -5.46
C HIS A 259 25.83 -16.89 -4.08
N LYS A 260 26.30 -18.06 -3.63
CA LYS A 260 26.02 -18.56 -2.26
C LYS A 260 26.53 -17.60 -1.18
N GLN A 261 27.68 -16.98 -1.36
CA GLN A 261 28.18 -15.99 -0.41
C GLN A 261 27.25 -14.77 -0.32
N LYS A 262 26.70 -14.33 -1.46
CA LYS A 262 25.69 -13.26 -1.51
C LYS A 262 24.45 -13.59 -0.66
N TRP A 263 24.06 -14.86 -0.54
CA TRP A 263 22.94 -15.27 0.33
C TRP A 263 23.24 -14.95 1.80
N VAL A 264 24.43 -15.32 2.27
CA VAL A 264 24.86 -15.09 3.65
C VAL A 264 25.00 -13.60 3.92
N ASP A 265 25.61 -12.86 3.00
CA ASP A 265 25.89 -11.44 3.17
C ASP A 265 24.61 -10.60 3.20
N GLN A 266 23.68 -10.84 2.27
CA GLN A 266 22.48 -10.01 2.08
C GLN A 266 21.27 -10.47 2.90
N PHE A 267 21.20 -11.76 3.27
CA PHE A 267 20.02 -12.33 3.91
C PHE A 267 20.34 -13.04 5.23
N GLY A 268 21.62 -13.32 5.52
CA GLY A 268 21.99 -14.13 6.67
C GLY A 268 21.61 -15.61 6.53
N ILE A 269 21.35 -16.09 5.31
CA ILE A 269 20.92 -17.46 5.04
C ILE A 269 22.07 -18.21 4.35
N ASN A 270 22.40 -19.40 4.85
CA ASN A 270 23.29 -20.30 4.12
C ASN A 270 22.47 -21.10 3.11
N ALA A 271 22.80 -20.93 1.82
CA ALA A 271 22.06 -21.56 0.72
C ALA A 271 22.14 -23.10 0.72
N ASP A 272 23.13 -23.68 1.40
CA ASP A 272 23.29 -25.13 1.54
C ASP A 272 22.49 -25.72 2.71
N ASP A 273 21.90 -24.89 3.57
CA ASP A 273 21.04 -25.35 4.65
C ASP A 273 19.72 -25.92 4.11
N THR A 274 19.10 -26.80 4.90
CA THR A 274 17.80 -27.41 4.56
C THR A 274 16.67 -26.38 4.64
N PHE A 275 15.97 -26.19 3.53
CA PHE A 275 14.65 -25.58 3.50
C PHE A 275 13.62 -26.60 3.98
N ARG A 276 13.21 -26.49 5.25
CA ARG A 276 12.42 -27.52 5.95
C ARG A 276 11.10 -27.88 5.27
N LYS A 277 10.48 -26.94 4.54
CA LYS A 277 9.18 -27.17 3.88
C LYS A 277 9.25 -28.18 2.74
N SER A 278 10.23 -28.04 1.86
CA SER A 278 10.44 -28.97 0.76
C SER A 278 11.29 -30.19 1.13
N GLY A 279 12.08 -30.08 2.22
CA GLY A 279 13.09 -31.09 2.58
C GLY A 279 14.34 -31.05 1.70
N THR A 280 14.49 -30.05 0.83
CA THR A 280 15.68 -29.83 -0.02
C THR A 280 16.57 -28.73 0.57
N THR A 281 17.71 -28.44 -0.06
CA THR A 281 18.49 -27.24 0.28
C THR A 281 17.79 -25.97 -0.24
N TYR A 282 18.11 -24.81 0.33
CA TYR A 282 17.65 -23.52 -0.20
C TYR A 282 18.10 -23.32 -1.65
N ILE A 283 19.34 -23.67 -1.98
CA ILE A 283 19.86 -23.54 -3.33
C ILE A 283 19.13 -24.45 -4.31
N ASP A 284 18.81 -25.69 -3.94
CA ASP A 284 18.06 -26.59 -4.84
C ASP A 284 16.62 -26.12 -5.04
N PHE A 285 15.96 -25.66 -3.98
CA PHE A 285 14.62 -25.09 -4.11
C PHE A 285 14.62 -23.81 -4.94
N TYR A 286 15.68 -23.01 -4.86
CA TYR A 286 15.84 -21.81 -5.70
C TYR A 286 15.82 -22.14 -7.19
N TYR A 287 16.53 -23.19 -7.63
CA TYR A 287 16.45 -23.64 -9.03
C TYR A 287 15.04 -24.16 -9.38
N TYR A 288 14.47 -24.99 -8.50
CA TYR A 288 13.12 -25.54 -8.68
C TYR A 288 12.07 -24.43 -8.81
N LEU A 289 12.15 -23.37 -8.02
CA LEU A 289 11.23 -22.24 -8.07
C LEU A 289 11.21 -21.56 -9.44
N PHE A 290 12.37 -21.43 -10.10
CA PHE A 290 12.44 -20.84 -11.45
C PHE A 290 11.88 -21.77 -12.52
N GLU A 291 12.06 -23.09 -12.38
CA GLU A 291 11.41 -24.09 -13.25
C GLU A 291 9.89 -24.09 -13.07
N LEU A 292 9.42 -24.04 -11.82
CA LEU A 292 8.01 -23.97 -11.45
C LEU A 292 7.37 -22.69 -12.01
N ARG A 293 8.03 -21.53 -11.84
CA ARG A 293 7.57 -20.25 -12.40
C ARG A 293 7.51 -20.27 -13.93
N ASN A 294 8.47 -20.90 -14.61
CA ASN A 294 8.42 -21.01 -16.07
C ASN A 294 7.26 -21.90 -16.53
N SER A 295 7.00 -23.00 -15.82
CA SER A 295 5.84 -23.87 -16.09
C SER A 295 4.51 -23.12 -15.86
N ALA A 296 4.41 -22.35 -14.78
CA ALA A 296 3.23 -21.54 -14.46
C ALA A 296 3.01 -20.36 -15.42
N ALA A 297 4.08 -19.69 -15.86
CA ALA A 297 3.99 -18.50 -16.73
C ALA A 297 3.75 -18.85 -18.21
N HIS A 298 4.03 -20.09 -18.61
CA HIS A 298 3.98 -20.52 -20.00
C HIS A 298 3.03 -21.70 -20.21
N SER A 299 1.86 -21.67 -19.58
CA SER A 299 0.85 -22.72 -19.75
C SER A 299 0.26 -22.80 -21.18
N TYR A 300 0.64 -21.91 -22.11
CA TYR A 300 0.33 -21.91 -23.57
C TYR A 300 -1.13 -22.28 -23.93
N GLY A 301 -2.10 -21.87 -23.11
CA GLY A 301 -3.53 -22.17 -23.36
C GLY A 301 -3.98 -23.57 -22.92
N THR A 302 -3.13 -24.32 -22.22
CA THR A 302 -3.46 -25.58 -21.53
C THR A 302 -3.58 -25.33 -20.04
N ILE A 303 -4.59 -25.88 -19.36
CA ILE A 303 -4.70 -25.78 -17.90
C ILE A 303 -3.67 -26.75 -17.30
N PRO A 304 -2.68 -26.27 -16.52
CA PRO A 304 -1.70 -27.15 -15.89
C PRO A 304 -2.33 -27.82 -14.66
N PHE A 305 -3.09 -28.88 -14.89
CA PHE A 305 -3.74 -29.67 -13.83
C PHE A 305 -2.78 -30.29 -12.79
N GLY A 306 -1.46 -30.19 -13.02
CA GLY A 306 -0.43 -30.64 -12.08
C GLY A 306 0.06 -29.57 -11.10
N LEU A 307 -0.49 -28.35 -11.12
CA LEU A 307 -0.18 -27.33 -10.12
C LEU A 307 -0.98 -27.59 -8.84
N GLU A 308 -0.26 -27.79 -7.75
CA GLU A 308 -0.81 -28.05 -6.42
C GLU A 308 -0.77 -26.80 -5.54
N ARG A 309 -1.74 -26.66 -4.62
CA ARG A 309 -1.74 -25.59 -3.62
C ARG A 309 -0.43 -25.59 -2.85
N LYS A 310 0.06 -26.78 -2.49
CA LYS A 310 1.34 -26.95 -1.79
C LYS A 310 2.51 -26.25 -2.49
N GLN A 311 2.58 -26.30 -3.82
CA GLN A 311 3.67 -25.65 -4.57
C GLN A 311 3.60 -24.13 -4.47
N ALA A 312 2.39 -23.56 -4.53
CA ALA A 312 2.18 -22.13 -4.30
C ALA A 312 2.57 -21.71 -2.88
N VAL A 313 2.17 -22.50 -1.87
CA VAL A 313 2.54 -22.26 -0.46
C VAL A 313 4.05 -22.34 -0.27
N ASP A 314 4.71 -23.37 -0.80
CA ASP A 314 6.16 -23.53 -0.67
C ASP A 314 6.91 -22.37 -1.33
N ALA A 315 6.45 -21.90 -2.49
CA ALA A 315 7.00 -20.73 -3.18
C ALA A 315 6.83 -19.45 -2.34
N GLN A 316 5.65 -19.22 -1.75
CA GLN A 316 5.37 -18.07 -0.89
C GLN A 316 6.20 -18.11 0.40
N CYS A 317 6.31 -19.28 1.04
CA CYS A 317 7.14 -19.48 2.23
C CYS A 317 8.62 -19.18 1.94
N PHE A 318 9.13 -19.65 0.81
CA PHE A 318 10.50 -19.41 0.40
C PHE A 318 10.78 -17.92 0.13
N ALA A 319 9.87 -17.24 -0.57
CA ALA A 319 9.96 -15.80 -0.82
C ALA A 319 9.90 -14.99 0.49
N SER A 320 9.02 -15.38 1.42
CA SER A 320 8.89 -14.75 2.74
C SER A 320 10.19 -14.83 3.55
N ILE A 321 10.82 -16.01 3.61
CA ILE A 321 12.09 -16.21 4.33
C ILE A 321 13.20 -15.31 3.77
N LEU A 322 13.30 -15.20 2.45
CA LEU A 322 14.29 -14.32 1.82
C LEU A 322 13.97 -12.85 2.04
N LEU A 323 12.70 -12.45 1.97
CA LEU A 323 12.28 -11.09 2.27
C LEU A 323 12.63 -10.72 3.72
N ASP A 324 12.34 -11.60 4.68
CA ASP A 324 12.69 -11.42 6.09
C ASP A 324 14.20 -11.27 6.29
N GLY A 325 14.98 -12.18 5.70
CA GLY A 325 16.44 -12.11 5.77
C GLY A 325 16.97 -10.78 5.23
N TYR A 326 16.40 -10.28 4.14
CA TYR A 326 16.78 -8.99 3.56
C TYR A 326 16.41 -7.82 4.47
N VAL A 327 15.16 -7.79 4.95
CA VAL A 327 14.67 -6.72 5.82
C VAL A 327 15.49 -6.67 7.11
N MET A 328 15.69 -7.80 7.78
CA MET A 328 16.45 -7.87 9.04
C MET A 328 17.91 -7.41 8.89
N LYS A 329 18.50 -7.60 7.71
CA LYS A 329 19.87 -7.16 7.40
C LYS A 329 19.98 -5.68 7.06
N ASN A 330 18.94 -5.08 6.47
CA ASN A 330 19.01 -3.75 5.85
C ASN A 330 18.18 -2.67 6.58
N ALA A 331 17.22 -3.07 7.41
CA ALA A 331 16.47 -2.15 8.27
C ALA A 331 17.41 -1.53 9.32
N ILE A 332 17.23 -0.24 9.55
CA ILE A 332 17.95 0.50 10.59
C ILE A 332 17.20 0.39 11.93
N LYS A 333 17.81 0.90 13.00
CA LYS A 333 17.14 0.95 14.30
C LYS A 333 15.99 1.95 14.29
N GLU A 334 15.00 1.72 15.15
CA GLU A 334 13.82 2.58 15.30
C GLU A 334 14.18 4.05 15.55
N GLU A 335 15.10 4.33 16.48
CA GLU A 335 15.55 5.69 16.77
C GLU A 335 16.11 6.42 15.54
N ASP A 336 16.91 5.72 14.73
CA ASP A 336 17.49 6.27 13.50
C ASP A 336 16.41 6.50 12.43
N ALA A 337 15.43 5.59 12.33
CA ALA A 337 14.31 5.71 11.40
C ALA A 337 13.37 6.87 11.76
N ILE A 338 13.04 7.02 13.05
CA ILE A 338 12.27 8.15 13.60
C ILE A 338 12.93 9.46 13.21
N ASN A 339 14.25 9.57 13.37
CA ASN A 339 14.99 10.78 13.01
C ASN A 339 14.98 11.04 11.49
N LYS A 340 15.20 10.02 10.67
CA LYS A 340 15.19 10.17 9.20
C LYS A 340 13.82 10.55 8.64
N LEU A 341 12.75 10.01 9.22
CA LEU A 341 11.37 10.31 8.83
C LEU A 341 10.82 11.56 9.52
N CYS A 342 11.64 12.24 10.34
CA CYS A 342 11.25 13.43 11.09
C CYS A 342 9.95 13.22 11.89
N ILE A 343 9.81 12.05 12.53
CA ILE A 343 8.60 11.75 13.31
C ILE A 343 8.55 12.67 14.53
N ASN A 344 7.41 13.31 14.75
CA ASN A 344 7.22 14.29 15.81
C ASN A 344 7.14 13.60 17.18
N GLN A 345 8.28 13.47 17.86
CA GLN A 345 8.35 12.79 19.17
C GLN A 345 7.48 13.48 20.23
N ASN A 346 7.29 14.80 20.18
CA ASN A 346 6.49 15.53 21.16
C ASN A 346 5.02 15.08 21.18
N ILE A 347 4.48 14.59 20.06
CA ILE A 347 3.12 14.04 20.04
C ILE A 347 3.08 12.56 20.44
N ILE A 348 4.12 11.81 20.07
CA ILE A 348 4.28 10.41 20.48
C ILE A 348 4.37 10.30 22.01
N GLU A 349 5.12 11.19 22.66
CA GLU A 349 5.27 11.23 24.12
C GLU A 349 3.96 11.54 24.88
N LYS A 350 2.95 12.11 24.21
CA LYS A 350 1.64 12.37 24.80
C LYS A 350 0.71 11.15 24.77
N VAL A 351 1.05 10.12 23.99
CA VAL A 351 0.23 8.92 23.85
C VAL A 351 0.20 8.16 25.17
N ASN A 352 -0.99 7.93 25.71
CA ASN A 352 -1.19 7.05 26.85
C ASN A 352 -1.33 5.60 26.39
N GLU A 353 -0.32 4.77 26.65
CA GLU A 353 -0.30 3.37 26.24
C GLU A 353 -1.41 2.51 26.85
N ALA A 354 -1.93 2.89 28.02
CA ALA A 354 -3.02 2.17 28.68
C ALA A 354 -4.41 2.59 28.16
N MET A 355 -4.50 3.59 27.29
CA MET A 355 -5.75 4.07 26.72
C MET A 355 -5.94 3.57 25.29
N SER A 356 -7.20 3.24 24.98
CA SER A 356 -7.69 3.12 23.61
C SER A 356 -9.08 3.74 23.58
N THR A 357 -9.22 4.87 22.88
CA THR A 357 -10.44 5.67 22.91
C THR A 357 -10.55 6.58 21.71
N SER A 358 -11.78 6.86 21.28
CA SER A 358 -12.09 7.93 20.32
C SER A 358 -12.42 9.25 21.01
N LYS A 359 -12.46 9.33 22.35
CA LYS A 359 -12.87 10.54 23.08
C LYS A 359 -11.88 11.69 22.89
N THR A 360 -12.41 12.88 22.70
CA THR A 360 -11.63 14.13 22.67
C THR A 360 -11.41 14.68 24.09
N SER A 361 -10.39 15.53 24.25
CA SER A 361 -9.95 16.03 25.57
C SER A 361 -11.01 16.82 26.33
N GLU A 362 -12.02 17.37 25.65
CA GLU A 362 -13.15 18.07 26.26
C GLU A 362 -13.95 17.18 27.21
N LEU A 363 -14.13 15.89 26.87
CA LEU A 363 -14.87 14.94 27.70
C LEU A 363 -14.02 14.31 28.79
N LEU A 364 -12.73 14.11 28.54
CA LEU A 364 -11.80 13.56 29.53
C LEU A 364 -11.50 14.54 30.68
N LYS A 365 -11.80 15.83 30.51
CA LYS A 365 -11.73 16.85 31.58
C LYS A 365 -13.04 16.98 32.36
N SER A 366 -14.12 16.38 31.87
CA SER A 366 -15.46 16.41 32.49
C SER A 366 -15.81 15.13 33.25
N GLU A 367 -14.97 14.10 33.11
CA GLU A 367 -14.95 12.86 33.91
C GLU A 367 -13.81 12.95 34.93
#